data_AF-A0A0P7YEW0-F1
#
_entry.id   AF-A0A0P7YEW0-F1
#
_cell.length_a   1.000
_cell.length_b   1.000
_cell.length_c   1.000
_cell.angle_alpha   90.00
_cell.angle_beta   90.00
_cell.angle_gamma   90.00
#
_symmetry.space_group_name_H-M   'P 1'
#
loop_
_entity.id
_entity.type
_entity.pdbx_description
1 polymer ?
#
loop_
_entity_poly.entity_id
_entity_poly.type
_entity_poly.pdbx_seq_one_letter_code
_entity_poly.pdbx_strand_id
1 'polypeptide(L)'
;MVNTERLATLSSADLTFPLLERIIVSGLRCYKCTGFTGQCSTTQDCTTEDACLSLSDKTGTTYRQCIRYTDCDNSRLSQMFPAVSSFTYRCCNSNLCNSSPAATVSKPLLGLLVALVLVCCSMF
;
A
#
# COMPACT_ATOMS: atom_id res chain seq x y z
N MET A 1 -25.49 -42.63 -47.43
CA MET A 1 -25.33 -41.33 -48.11
C MET A 1 -25.04 -40.28 -47.04
N VAL A 2 -23.97 -39.53 -47.28
CA VAL A 2 -23.31 -38.47 -46.49
C VAL A 2 -24.32 -37.58 -45.74
N ASN A 3 -24.29 -37.54 -44.39
CA ASN A 3 -23.56 -36.61 -43.49
C ASN A 3 -24.10 -35.16 -43.52
N THR A 4 -24.41 -34.57 -42.34
CA THR A 4 -24.06 -33.18 -41.92
C THR A 4 -24.73 -32.81 -40.58
N GLU A 5 -24.00 -33.03 -39.49
CA GLU A 5 -23.67 -32.09 -38.40
C GLU A 5 -24.70 -31.07 -37.87
N ARG A 6 -25.30 -31.38 -36.72
CA ARG A 6 -25.09 -30.67 -35.43
C ARG A 6 -26.03 -31.27 -34.39
N LEU A 7 -25.49 -32.11 -33.52
CA LEU A 7 -26.13 -32.39 -32.24
C LEU A 7 -26.31 -31.04 -31.52
N ALA A 8 -27.55 -30.67 -31.25
CA ALA A 8 -27.87 -29.74 -30.18
C ALA A 8 -27.49 -30.41 -28.86
N THR A 9 -26.19 -30.43 -28.54
CA THR A 9 -25.71 -30.79 -27.22
C THR A 9 -26.15 -29.71 -26.26
N LEU A 10 -27.02 -30.11 -25.35
CA LEU A 10 -27.52 -29.35 -24.21
C LEU A 10 -26.39 -28.58 -23.51
N SER A 11 -26.73 -27.33 -23.17
CA SER A 11 -26.02 -26.36 -22.32
C SER A 11 -24.99 -26.95 -21.35
N SER A 12 -23.74 -26.48 -21.41
CA SER A 12 -22.68 -26.77 -20.44
C SER A 12 -21.95 -25.53 -19.92
N ALA A 13 -22.59 -24.35 -19.96
CA ALA A 13 -21.98 -23.10 -19.51
C ALA A 13 -22.65 -22.46 -18.27
N ASP A 14 -23.46 -23.22 -17.54
CA ASP A 14 -24.03 -22.75 -16.27
C ASP A 14 -23.63 -23.70 -15.13
N LEU A 15 -22.41 -23.50 -14.62
CA LEU A 15 -22.02 -23.95 -13.29
C LEU A 15 -21.85 -22.73 -12.40
N THR A 16 -22.98 -22.23 -11.94
CA THR A 16 -23.06 -21.32 -10.79
C THR A 16 -22.70 -22.09 -9.53
N PHE A 17 -21.53 -21.81 -8.93
CA PHE A 17 -21.19 -21.94 -7.50
C PHE A 17 -19.79 -21.31 -7.28
N PRO A 18 -19.49 -20.68 -6.13
CA PRO A 18 -20.09 -19.45 -5.57
C PRO A 18 -18.99 -18.44 -5.15
N LEU A 19 -19.20 -17.11 -5.17
CA LEU A 19 -18.40 -16.13 -4.39
C LEU A 19 -16.86 -16.31 -4.39
N LEU A 20 -16.30 -16.85 -5.47
CA LEU A 20 -14.89 -16.69 -5.81
C LEU A 20 -14.80 -15.64 -6.92
N GLU A 21 -15.63 -14.60 -6.84
CA GLU A 21 -15.12 -13.28 -7.16
C GLU A 21 -13.89 -13.13 -6.32
N ARG A 22 -12.74 -13.31 -6.98
CA ARG A 22 -11.43 -12.82 -6.57
C ARG A 22 -11.52 -12.26 -5.17
N ILE A 23 -11.26 -13.10 -4.15
CA ILE A 23 -10.70 -12.53 -2.94
C ILE A 23 -9.34 -12.03 -3.44
N ILE A 24 -9.34 -10.85 -4.09
CA ILE A 24 -8.29 -9.91 -3.89
C ILE A 24 -8.48 -9.62 -2.40
N VAL A 25 -7.96 -10.53 -1.57
CA VAL A 25 -7.28 -10.07 -0.38
C VAL A 25 -6.30 -9.14 -1.06
N SER A 26 -6.62 -7.85 -1.06
CA SER A 26 -5.64 -6.84 -1.37
C SER A 26 -4.72 -6.95 -0.17
N GLY A 27 -3.91 -8.01 -0.21
CA GLY A 27 -2.95 -8.38 0.80
C GLY A 27 -2.00 -7.23 0.73
N LEU A 28 -2.17 -6.31 1.67
CA LEU A 28 -1.37 -5.12 1.71
C LEU A 28 0.06 -5.62 1.84
N ARG A 29 0.90 -5.32 0.86
CA ARG A 29 2.30 -5.73 0.93
C ARG A 29 3.10 -4.59 1.52
N CYS A 30 3.93 -4.86 2.51
CA CYS A 30 4.78 -3.86 3.16
C CYS A 30 6.23 -4.33 3.20
N TYR A 31 7.16 -3.41 3.32
CA TYR A 31 8.54 -3.75 3.66
C TYR A 31 8.63 -4.21 5.13
N LYS A 32 9.43 -5.26 5.38
CA LYS A 32 9.72 -5.81 6.70
C LYS A 32 11.21 -5.75 7.00
N CYS A 33 11.61 -4.93 7.94
CA CYS A 33 13.02 -4.81 8.32
C CYS A 33 13.18 -4.05 9.62
N THR A 34 14.23 -4.42 10.34
CA THR A 34 14.64 -3.83 11.61
C THR A 34 16.14 -3.60 11.53
N GLY A 35 16.61 -2.36 11.58
CA GLY A 35 18.04 -2.09 11.66
C GLY A 35 18.49 -0.76 11.09
N PHE A 36 19.81 -0.61 11.06
CA PHE A 36 20.53 0.58 10.59
C PHE A 36 20.79 0.59 9.08
N THR A 37 20.52 -0.54 8.41
CA THR A 37 20.73 -0.69 6.97
C THR A 37 19.58 -0.01 6.23
N GLY A 38 19.83 1.20 5.74
CA GLY A 38 18.89 1.98 4.92
C GLY A 38 18.41 1.28 3.62
N GLN A 39 18.96 0.12 3.30
CA GLN A 39 18.58 -0.76 2.20
C GLN A 39 17.67 -1.88 2.73
N CYS A 40 16.36 -1.66 2.65
CA CYS A 40 15.38 -2.69 2.98
C CYS A 40 14.69 -3.19 1.72
N SER A 41 14.99 -4.44 1.34
CA SER A 41 14.42 -5.09 0.16
C SER A 41 13.42 -6.20 0.51
N THR A 42 13.36 -6.60 1.78
CA THR A 42 12.46 -7.66 2.24
C THR A 42 11.02 -7.16 2.30
N THR A 43 10.13 -7.84 1.59
CA THR A 43 8.69 -7.54 1.59
C THR A 43 7.93 -8.64 2.31
N GLN A 44 6.83 -8.28 2.97
CA GLN A 44 5.89 -9.19 3.61
C GLN A 44 4.46 -8.87 3.15
N ASP A 45 3.64 -9.91 3.03
CA ASP A 45 2.20 -9.78 2.82
C ASP A 45 1.52 -9.59 4.19
N CYS A 46 0.65 -8.58 4.34
CA CYS A 46 -0.13 -8.35 5.55
C CYS A 46 -1.40 -9.21 5.49
N THR A 47 -1.62 -10.02 6.52
CA THR A 47 -2.78 -10.93 6.58
C THR A 47 -3.92 -10.34 7.38
N THR A 48 -3.62 -9.70 8.51
CA THR A 48 -4.65 -9.12 9.41
C THR A 48 -4.53 -7.61 9.58
N GLU A 49 -3.47 -7.05 9.02
CA GLU A 49 -3.08 -5.65 9.12
C GLU A 49 -3.48 -4.90 7.84
N ASP A 50 -3.96 -3.68 8.03
CA ASP A 50 -4.47 -2.81 6.97
C ASP A 50 -3.55 -1.59 6.71
N ALA A 51 -2.37 -1.54 7.34
CA ALA A 51 -1.39 -0.48 7.13
C ALA A 51 0.07 -0.96 7.15
N CYS A 52 0.94 -0.18 6.49
CA CYS A 52 2.39 -0.32 6.60
C CYS A 52 2.93 0.73 7.57
N LEU A 53 3.76 0.31 8.52
CA LEU A 53 4.51 1.19 9.42
C LEU A 53 5.90 1.49 8.85
N SER A 54 6.32 2.75 9.00
CA SER A 54 7.72 3.16 8.95
C SER A 54 8.00 3.99 10.20
N LEU A 55 8.77 3.45 11.13
CA LEU A 55 9.17 4.10 12.37
C LEU A 55 10.68 4.31 12.38
N SER A 56 11.12 5.54 12.52
CA SER A 56 12.54 5.91 12.54
C SER A 56 12.89 6.50 13.90
N ASP A 57 13.90 5.92 14.54
CA ASP A 57 14.54 6.42 15.75
C ASP A 57 15.44 7.61 15.41
N LYS A 58 15.66 8.52 16.37
CA LYS A 58 16.65 9.59 16.30
C LYS A 58 18.08 9.08 16.09
N THR A 59 18.35 7.85 16.50
CA THR A 59 19.65 7.20 16.27
C THR A 59 19.90 6.85 14.79
N GLY A 60 18.86 6.86 13.95
CA GLY A 60 18.95 6.47 12.52
C GLY A 60 18.45 5.05 12.25
N THR A 61 18.12 4.28 13.29
CA THR A 61 17.50 2.96 13.12
C THR A 61 16.08 3.10 12.58
N THR A 62 15.73 2.31 11.56
CA THR A 62 14.36 2.31 11.03
C THR A 62 13.72 0.92 11.12
N TYR A 63 12.48 0.90 11.58
CA TYR A 63 11.61 -0.26 11.73
C TYR A 63 10.47 -0.18 10.71
N ARG A 64 10.31 -1.22 9.91
CA ARG A 64 9.26 -1.33 8.90
C ARG A 64 8.56 -2.66 9.05
N GLN A 65 7.23 -2.64 9.08
CA GLN A 65 6.41 -3.84 9.19
C GLN A 65 4.94 -3.54 8.85
N CYS A 66 4.13 -4.57 8.73
CA CYS A 66 2.68 -4.45 8.77
C CYS A 66 2.19 -4.04 10.16
N ILE A 67 1.14 -3.21 10.21
CA ILE A 67 0.45 -2.81 11.43
C ILE A 67 -1.03 -2.54 11.12
N ARG A 68 -1.91 -2.62 12.11
CA ARG A 68 -3.26 -2.08 11.92
C ARG A 68 -3.25 -0.56 11.94
N TYR A 69 -4.04 0.07 11.09
CA TYR A 69 -4.09 1.53 11.06
C TYR A 69 -4.51 2.12 12.42
N THR A 70 -5.38 1.40 13.14
CA THR A 70 -5.81 1.75 14.52
C THR A 70 -4.70 1.65 15.56
N ASP A 71 -3.69 0.80 15.35
CA ASP A 71 -2.53 0.66 16.23
C ASP A 71 -1.43 1.68 15.88
N CYS A 72 -1.60 2.47 14.81
CA CYS A 72 -0.68 3.53 14.42
C CYS A 72 -0.86 4.82 15.25
N ASP A 73 -0.81 4.68 16.56
CA ASP A 73 -0.84 5.78 17.52
C ASP A 73 0.46 5.82 18.34
N ASN A 74 0.88 7.01 18.74
CA ASN A 74 2.10 7.20 19.52
C ASN A 74 2.10 6.34 20.80
N SER A 75 0.99 6.29 21.54
CA SER A 75 0.91 5.54 22.81
C SER A 75 1.09 4.03 22.62
N ARG A 76 0.53 3.49 21.52
CA ARG A 76 0.61 2.09 21.16
C ARG A 76 1.99 1.73 20.63
N LEU A 77 2.55 2.57 19.77
CA LEU A 77 3.89 2.40 19.22
C LEU A 77 4.96 2.48 20.32
N SER A 78 4.82 3.37 21.31
CA SER A 78 5.72 3.41 22.46
C SER A 78 5.71 2.11 23.28
N GLN A 79 4.56 1.43 23.37
CA GLN A 79 4.46 0.13 24.06
C GLN A 79 5.02 -1.02 23.21
N MET A 80 4.84 -0.98 21.90
CA MET A 80 5.37 -1.99 20.97
C MET A 80 6.88 -1.86 20.76
N PHE A 81 7.42 -0.64 20.84
CA PHE A 81 8.84 -0.31 20.64
C PHE A 81 9.44 0.33 21.90
N PRO A 82 9.44 -0.35 23.06
CA PRO A 82 9.89 0.23 24.32
C PRO A 82 11.40 0.53 24.35
N ALA A 83 12.18 -0.09 23.44
CA ALA A 83 13.60 0.18 23.29
C ALA A 83 13.90 1.52 22.59
N VAL A 84 12.89 2.19 22.01
CA VAL A 84 13.05 3.42 21.23
C VAL A 84 12.53 4.61 22.03
N SER A 85 13.43 5.37 22.66
CA SER A 85 13.07 6.49 23.55
C SER A 85 12.43 7.67 22.82
N SER A 86 12.72 7.87 21.54
CA SER A 86 12.14 8.94 20.73
C SER A 86 12.11 8.55 19.26
N PHE A 87 10.92 8.52 18.68
CA PHE A 87 10.73 8.09 17.30
C PHE A 87 9.84 9.04 16.52
N THR A 88 9.98 8.95 15.20
CA THR A 88 9.03 9.50 14.22
C THR A 88 8.40 8.33 13.48
N TYR A 89 7.11 8.42 13.17
CA TYR A 89 6.41 7.33 12.51
C TYR A 89 5.51 7.82 11.37
N ARG A 90 5.31 6.94 10.39
CA ARG A 90 4.39 7.13 9.27
C ARG A 90 3.65 5.83 9.02
N CYS A 91 2.34 5.93 8.84
CA CYS A 91 1.51 4.83 8.38
C CYS A 91 0.81 5.17 7.06
N CYS A 92 0.63 4.15 6.23
CA CYS A 92 -0.02 4.26 4.93
C CYS A 92 -0.68 2.93 4.56
N ASN A 93 -1.78 2.99 3.79
CA ASN A 93 -2.54 1.83 3.35
C ASN A 93 -2.45 1.72 1.82
N SER A 94 -1.25 1.40 1.33
CA SER A 94 -1.01 1.12 -0.09
C SER A 94 0.19 0.18 -0.22
N ASN A 95 0.23 -0.64 -1.26
CA ASN A 95 1.30 -1.60 -1.45
C ASN A 95 2.68 -0.91 -1.48
N LEU A 96 3.60 -1.42 -0.66
CA LEU A 96 4.99 -1.01 -0.54
C LEU A 96 5.18 0.49 -0.23
N CYS A 97 4.16 1.14 0.35
CA CYS A 97 4.16 2.57 0.63
C CYS A 97 5.13 2.98 1.75
N ASN A 98 5.56 2.01 2.57
CA ASN A 98 6.62 2.17 3.56
C ASN A 98 7.99 1.84 2.96
N SER A 99 8.25 2.19 1.70
CA SER A 99 9.60 2.19 1.15
C SER A 99 10.47 3.23 1.88
N SER A 100 11.80 3.05 1.81
CA SER A 100 12.73 4.00 2.41
C SER A 100 12.40 5.43 1.98
N PRO A 101 12.43 6.44 2.87
CA PRO A 101 12.26 7.82 2.46
C PRO A 101 13.49 8.21 1.63
N ALA A 102 13.50 7.86 0.35
CA ALA A 102 14.13 8.71 -0.65
C ALA A 102 13.27 9.97 -0.74
N ALA A 103 13.46 10.86 0.24
CA ALA A 103 12.71 12.08 0.47
C ALA A 103 11.20 11.88 0.62
N THR A 104 10.65 12.42 1.71
CA THR A 104 9.31 12.98 1.64
C THR A 104 9.32 14.02 0.51
N VAL A 105 9.01 13.60 -0.72
CA VAL A 105 8.41 14.50 -1.69
C VAL A 105 7.03 14.76 -1.12
N SER A 106 6.99 15.71 -0.18
CA SER A 106 5.84 16.56 0.07
C SER A 106 5.31 16.84 -1.32
N LYS A 107 4.15 16.30 -1.70
CA LYS A 107 3.51 16.66 -2.97
C LYS A 107 3.39 18.19 -2.89
N PRO A 108 4.24 18.98 -3.55
CA PRO A 108 4.08 20.41 -3.50
C PRO A 108 2.93 20.64 -4.45
N LEU A 109 1.73 20.74 -3.87
CA LEU A 109 0.67 21.60 -4.35
C LEU A 109 0.67 21.76 -5.89
N LEU A 110 0.48 20.66 -6.63
CA LEU A 110 0.33 20.67 -8.10
C LEU A 110 -0.90 21.49 -8.55
N GLY A 111 -1.66 22.06 -7.60
CA GLY A 111 -2.73 23.03 -7.84
C GLY A 111 -2.27 24.48 -8.04
N LEU A 112 -0.97 24.82 -7.98
CA LEU A 112 -0.53 26.20 -8.18
C LEU A 112 -0.21 26.57 -9.65
N LEU A 113 -0.12 25.59 -10.56
CA LEU A 113 0.19 25.86 -11.98
C LEU A 113 -1.02 26.26 -12.84
N VAL A 114 -2.25 26.12 -12.32
CA VAL A 114 -3.47 26.51 -13.05
C VAL A 114 -3.72 28.03 -13.04
N ALA A 115 -3.19 28.76 -12.06
CA ALA A 115 -3.44 30.19 -11.92
C ALA A 115 -2.67 31.06 -12.95
N LEU A 116 -1.50 30.61 -13.43
CA LEU A 116 -0.65 31.37 -14.33
C LEU A 116 -1.14 31.39 -15.79
N VAL A 117 -1.99 30.43 -16.19
CA VAL A 117 -2.53 30.36 -17.55
C VAL A 117 -3.73 31.32 -17.74
N LEU A 118 -4.49 31.60 -16.68
CA LEU A 118 -5.69 32.45 -16.75
C LEU A 118 -5.36 33.95 -16.92
N VAL A 119 -4.18 34.39 -16.47
CA VAL A 119 -3.74 35.79 -16.62
C VAL A 119 -3.24 36.08 -18.05
N CYS A 120 -2.74 35.07 -18.78
CA CYS A 120 -2.20 35.27 -20.12
C CYS A 120 -3.31 35.46 -21.19
N CYS A 121 -4.50 34.89 -20.98
CA CYS A 121 -5.62 35.00 -21.93
C CYS A 121 -6.53 36.22 -21.71
N SER A 122 -6.25 37.10 -20.75
CA SER A 122 -7.03 38.32 -20.50
C SER A 122 -6.35 39.60 -21.00
N MET A 123 -5.22 39.47 -21.70
CA MET A 123 -4.46 40.57 -22.28
C MET A 123 -4.18 40.44 -23.80
N PHE A 124 -4.92 39.55 -24.49
CA PHE A 124 -4.97 39.51 -25.97
C PHE A 124 -6.42 39.55 -26.46
#